data_AF-A0A8J6ZWK6-F1
#
_entry.id   AF-A0A8J6ZWK6-F1
#
_cell.length_a   1.000
_cell.length_b   1.000
_cell.length_c   1.000
_cell.angle_alpha   90.00
_cell.angle_beta   90.00
_cell.angle_gamma   90.00
#
_symmetry.space_group_name_H-M   'P 1'
#
loop_
_entity.id
_entity.type
_entity.pdbx_description
1 polymer ?
#
loop_
_entity_poly.entity_id
_entity_poly.type
_entity_poly.pdbx_seq_one_letter_code
_entity_poly.pdbx_strand_id
1 'polypeptide(L)' 'MTPVAAQVSIIEIIPMLTAIANRQWEKFKELEADFVSQYGVEVWQEVFNFRLKPALDKDSDRWLLIQWCGEGIISVKNVA' A
#
# COMPACT_ATOMS: atom_id res chain seq x y z
N MET A 1 13.08 1.72 -10.83
CA MET A 1 13.55 1.90 -9.44
C MET A 1 14.74 2.85 -9.46
N THR A 2 14.50 4.06 -8.97
CA THR A 2 15.48 5.12 -8.73
C THR A 2 16.43 4.72 -7.60
N PRO A 3 17.63 5.35 -7.54
CA PRO A 3 18.57 5.13 -6.44
C PRO A 3 17.95 5.43 -5.07
N VAL A 4 17.07 6.42 -4.97
CA VAL A 4 16.42 6.82 -3.72
C VAL A 4 15.48 5.73 -3.22
N ALA A 5 14.59 5.20 -4.07
CA ALA A 5 13.68 4.11 -3.70
C ALA A 5 14.41 2.83 -3.28
N ALA A 6 15.56 2.55 -3.90
CA ALA A 6 16.43 1.43 -3.51
C ALA A 6 17.09 1.61 -2.15
N GLN A 7 17.36 2.85 -1.75
CA GLN A 7 18.04 3.21 -0.50
C GLN A 7 17.08 3.35 0.69
N VAL A 8 15.76 3.40 0.47
CA VAL A 8 14.77 3.42 1.56
C VAL A 8 15.01 2.21 2.48
N SER A 9 15.19 2.46 3.77
CA SER A 9 15.45 1.38 4.73
C SER A 9 14.25 0.44 4.80
N ILE A 10 14.49 -0.87 5.00
CA ILE A 10 13.40 -1.83 5.23
C ILE A 10 12.59 -1.48 6.49
N ILE A 11 13.22 -0.81 7.46
CA ILE A 11 12.59 -0.34 8.70
C ILE A 11 11.43 0.63 8.41
N GLU A 12 11.52 1.42 7.34
CA GLU A 12 10.46 2.34 6.91
C GLU A 12 9.25 1.62 6.30
N ILE A 13 9.46 0.39 5.80
CA ILE A 13 8.43 -0.38 5.06
C ILE A 13 7.73 -1.39 5.99
N ILE A 14 8.42 -1.89 7.02
CA ILE A 14 7.87 -2.87 8.00
C ILE A 14 6.53 -2.42 8.60
N PRO A 15 6.35 -1.16 9.03
CA PRO A 15 5.07 -0.70 9.57
C PRO A 15 3.91 -0.87 8.57
N MET A 16 4.14 -0.59 7.28
CA MET A 16 3.12 -0.76 6.24
C MET A 16 2.78 -2.24 6.02
N LEU A 17 3.80 -3.10 5.94
CA LEU A 17 3.61 -4.55 5.83
C LEU A 17 2.82 -5.11 7.02
N THR A 18 3.13 -4.60 8.22
CA THR A 18 2.43 -4.98 9.47
C THR A 18 0.97 -4.53 9.46
N ALA A 19 0.70 -3.29 9.04
CA ALA A 19 -0.66 -2.77 8.92
C ALA A 19 -1.48 -3.60 7.92
N ILE A 20 -0.90 -3.98 6.78
CA ILE A 20 -1.54 -4.84 5.79
C ILE A 20 -1.82 -6.23 6.38
N ALA A 21 -0.83 -6.86 7.01
CA ALA A 21 -0.98 -8.18 7.63
C ALA A 21 -2.09 -8.19 8.70
N ASN A 22 -2.21 -7.11 9.47
CA ASN A 22 -3.23 -6.95 10.51
C ASN A 22 -4.57 -6.39 9.99
N ARG A 23 -4.72 -6.20 8.67
CA ARG A 23 -5.94 -5.69 8.02
C ARG A 23 -6.35 -4.30 8.52
N GLN A 24 -5.37 -3.45 8.85
CA GLN A 24 -5.56 -2.11 9.40
C GLN A 24 -5.50 -1.05 8.30
N TRP A 25 -6.63 -0.86 7.58
CA TRP A 25 -6.70 0.04 6.43
C TRP A 25 -6.37 1.50 6.77
N GLU A 26 -6.99 2.05 7.81
CA GLU A 26 -6.74 3.44 8.23
C GLU A 26 -5.27 3.67 8.61
N LYS A 27 -4.66 2.70 9.30
CA LYS A 27 -3.24 2.79 9.66
C LYS A 27 -2.34 2.75 8.44
N PHE A 28 -2.65 1.92 7.45
CA PHE A 28 -1.91 1.89 6.19
C PHE A 28 -1.98 3.24 5.47
N LYS A 29 -3.16 3.88 5.41
CA LYS A 29 -3.32 5.22 4.80
C LYS A 29 -2.49 6.30 5.50
N GLU A 30 -2.46 6.30 6.83
CA GLU A 30 -1.61 7.22 7.59
C GLU A 30 -0.13 7.03 7.23
N LEU A 31 0.34 5.77 7.23
CA LEU A 31 1.73 5.44 6.92
C LEU A 31 2.09 5.79 5.46
N GLU A 32 1.18 5.57 4.52
CA GLU A 32 1.36 5.98 3.12
C GLU A 32 1.49 7.50 3.01
N ALA A 33 0.61 8.27 3.66
CA ALA A 33 0.64 9.73 3.64
C ALA A 33 1.94 10.29 4.24
N ASP A 34 2.38 9.75 5.38
CA ASP A 34 3.63 10.13 6.03
C ASP A 34 4.84 9.83 5.12
N PHE A 35 4.85 8.64 4.50
CA PHE A 35 5.92 8.25 3.60
C PHE A 35 5.98 9.13 2.34
N VAL A 36 4.83 9.42 1.73
CA VAL A 36 4.73 10.31 0.55
C VAL A 36 5.16 11.74 0.92
N SER A 37 4.82 12.22 2.11
CA SER A 37 5.26 13.53 2.61
C SER A 37 6.79 13.61 2.73
N GLN A 38 7.43 12.53 3.17
CA GLN A 38 8.89 12.48 3.37
C GLN A 38 9.69 12.24 2.10
N TYR A 39 9.22 11.37 1.21
CA TYR A 39 10.00 10.88 0.06
C TYR A 39 9.42 11.28 -1.30
N GLY A 40 8.18 11.77 -1.34
CA GLY A 40 7.47 12.09 -2.57
C GLY A 40 6.76 10.90 -3.20
N VAL A 41 5.77 11.21 -4.03
CA VAL A 41 4.89 10.21 -4.69
C VAL A 41 5.64 9.30 -5.66
N GLU A 42 6.67 9.80 -6.34
CA GLU A 42 7.46 9.01 -7.31
C GLU A 42 8.24 7.89 -6.60
N VAL A 43 8.84 8.19 -5.45
CA VAL A 43 9.55 7.19 -4.63
C VAL A 43 8.57 6.18 -4.05
N TRP A 44 7.40 6.65 -3.57
CA TRP A 44 6.34 5.77 -3.10
C TRP A 44 5.92 4.75 -4.15
N GLN A 45 5.64 5.18 -5.39
CA GLN A 45 5.23 4.27 -6.47
C GLN A 45 6.25 3.17 -6.72
N GLU A 46 7.53 3.48 -6.67
CA GLU A 46 8.58 2.48 -6.88
C GLU A 46 8.75 1.55 -5.68
N VAL A 47 8.73 2.07 -4.45
CA VAL A 47 8.79 1.24 -3.24
C VAL A 47 7.58 0.32 -3.17
N PHE A 48 6.39 0.83 -3.49
CA PHE A 48 5.18 0.04 -3.57
C PHE A 48 5.34 -1.12 -4.58
N ASN A 49 5.68 -0.80 -5.83
CA ASN A 49 5.70 -1.77 -6.92
C ASN A 49 6.81 -2.82 -6.79
N PHE A 50 8.00 -2.44 -6.30
CA PHE A 50 9.18 -3.30 -6.32
C PHE A 50 9.53 -3.92 -4.97
N ARG A 51 8.98 -3.42 -3.86
CA ARG A 51 9.36 -3.88 -2.52
C ARG A 51 8.18 -4.29 -1.67
N LEU A 52 7.13 -3.46 -1.60
CA LEU A 52 5.97 -3.75 -0.76
C LEU A 52 5.08 -4.81 -1.40
N LYS A 53 4.59 -4.58 -2.62
CA LYS A 53 3.68 -5.50 -3.32
C LYS A 53 4.28 -6.90 -3.51
N PRO A 54 5.55 -7.07 -3.93
CA PRO A 54 6.13 -8.40 -4.07
C PRO A 54 6.33 -9.15 -2.74
N ALA A 55 6.35 -8.45 -1.60
CA ALA A 55 6.49 -9.04 -0.28
C ALA A 55 5.15 -9.53 0.32
N LEU A 56 4.02 -9.20 -0.31
CA LEU A 56 2.70 -9.63 0.15
C LEU A 56 2.40 -11.06 -0.28
N ASP A 57 1.85 -11.86 0.64
CA ASP A 57 1.16 -13.08 0.27
C ASP A 57 -0.12 -12.78 -0.53
N LYS A 58 -0.68 -13.81 -1.17
CA LYS A 58 -1.87 -13.65 -2.03
C LYS A 58 -3.10 -13.10 -1.30
N ASP A 59 -3.30 -13.45 -0.03
CA ASP A 59 -4.45 -12.99 0.74
C ASP A 59 -4.30 -11.51 1.12
N SER A 60 -3.10 -11.13 1.56
CA SER A 60 -2.74 -9.76 1.89
C SER A 60 -2.78 -8.83 0.67
N ASP A 61 -2.27 -9.27 -0.48
CA ASP A 61 -2.36 -8.52 -1.74
C ASP A 61 -3.82 -8.34 -2.17
N ARG A 62 -4.62 -9.41 -2.10
CA ARG A 62 -6.05 -9.36 -2.44
C ARG A 62 -6.81 -8.41 -1.51
N TRP A 63 -6.54 -8.47 -0.20
CA TRP A 63 -7.18 -7.58 0.75
C TRP A 63 -6.86 -6.12 0.45
N LEU A 64 -5.60 -5.79 0.18
CA LEU A 64 -5.19 -4.42 -0.15
C LEU A 64 -5.89 -3.91 -1.41
N LEU A 65 -5.94 -4.73 -2.47
CA LEU A 65 -6.69 -4.42 -3.69
C LEU A 65 -8.19 -4.20 -3.42
N ILE A 66 -8.80 -4.99 -2.53
CA ILE A 66 -10.20 -4.80 -2.14
C ILE A 66 -10.40 -3.48 -1.41
N GLN A 67 -9.48 -3.05 -0.54
CA GLN A 67 -9.61 -1.75 0.13
C GLN A 67 -9.53 -0.61 -0.89
N TRP A 68 -8.53 -0.63 -1.78
CA TRP A 68 -8.39 0.37 -2.84
C TRP A 68 -9.58 0.42 -3.81
N CYS A 69 -10.09 -0.74 -4.23
CA CYS A 69 -11.27 -0.81 -5.08
C CYS A 69 -12.58 -0.58 -4.31
N GLY A 70 -12.59 -0.80 -2.99
CA GLY A 70 -13.76 -0.69 -2.13
C GLY A 70 -14.20 0.74 -1.90
N GLU A 71 -13.27 1.69 -1.94
CA GLU A 71 -13.61 3.12 -2.02
C GLU A 71 -14.07 3.56 -3.43
N GLY A 72 -14.06 2.65 -4.43
CA GLY A 72 -14.29 2.96 -5.84
C GLY A 72 -15.19 2.03 -6.65
N ILE A 73 -15.83 1.00 -6.08
CA ILE A 73 -16.85 0.18 -6.74
C ILE A 73 -17.96 -0.16 -5.74
N ILE A 74 -18.83 0.82 -5.45
CA ILE A 74 -20.25 0.52 -5.23
C ILE A 74 -20.78 0.14 -6.62
N SER A 75 -20.50 -1.07 -7.09
CA SER A 75 -21.16 -1.60 -8.28
C SER A 75 -22.63 -1.67 -7.92
N VAL A 76 -23.39 -0.77 -8.51
CA VAL A 76 -24.85 -0.74 -8.55
C VAL A 76 -25.33 -2.15 -8.92
N LYS A 77 -25.65 -2.95 -7.91
CA LYS A 77 -26.54 -4.10 -8.06
C LYS A 77 -27.82 -3.79 -7.31
N ASN A 78 -28.54 -2.82 -7.84
CA ASN A 78 -29.98 -2.79 -7.72
C ASN A 78 -30.53 -2.59 -9.14
N VAL A 79 -30.61 -3.70 -9.86
CA VAL A 79 -31.53 -3.81 -10.99
C VAL A 79 -32.69 -4.62 -10.44
N ALA A 80 -33.84 -3.96 -10.39
CA ALA A 80 -35.12 -4.49 -9.96
C ALA A 80 -35.59 -5.68 -10.83
#